data_AF-V5FU54-F1
#
_entry.id   AF-V5FU54-F1
#
_cell.length_a   1.000
_cell.length_b   1.000
_cell.length_c   1.000
_cell.angle_alpha   90.00
_cell.angle_beta   90.00
_cell.angle_gamma   90.00
#
_symmetry.space_group_name_H-M   'P 1'
#
loop_
_entity.id
_entity.type
_entity.pdbx_description
1 polymer ?
#
loop_
_entity_poly.entity_id
_entity_poly.type
_entity_poly.pdbx_seq_one_letter_code
_entity_poly.pdbx_strand_id
1 'polypeptide(L)'
;FQLVDDLLDFVSSAEAMGKPTATDLKLGLATAPVLFACEKYPELNPMIMRRFQEPGDVEKAFELVHKSRGLEQTQFLAKQHCQEAMRLSQLLKESPYQKGLVVTADFVLNRMK
;
A
#
# COMPACT_ATOMS: atom_id res chain seq x y z
N PHE A 1 -0.87 -8.99 1.37
CA PHE A 1 -1.99 -8.55 2.21
C PHE A 1 -1.71 -7.16 2.75
N GLN A 2 -0.72 -6.98 3.65
CA GLN A 2 -0.42 -5.66 4.24
C GLN A 2 -0.21 -4.55 3.20
N LEU A 3 0.59 -4.78 2.16
CA LEU A 3 0.78 -3.78 1.08
C LEU A 3 -0.52 -3.35 0.39
N VAL A 4 -1.53 -4.24 0.32
CA VAL A 4 -2.84 -3.90 -0.23
C VAL A 4 -3.64 -3.07 0.77
N ASP A 5 -3.58 -3.40 2.06
CA ASP A 5 -4.22 -2.60 3.11
C ASP A 5 -3.61 -1.19 3.19
N ASP A 6 -2.29 -1.08 3.18
CA ASP A 6 -1.56 0.18 3.14
C ASP A 6 -2.00 1.02 1.93
N LEU A 7 -2.16 0.39 0.76
CA LEU A 7 -2.63 1.08 -0.45
C LEU A 7 -4.09 1.54 -0.34
N LEU A 8 -4.97 0.72 0.25
CA LEU A 8 -6.38 1.04 0.43
C LEU A 8 -6.59 2.24 1.38
N ASP A 9 -5.72 2.47 2.36
CA ASP A 9 -5.76 3.66 3.23
C ASP A 9 -5.60 4.98 2.41
N PHE A 10 -4.88 4.92 1.29
CA PHE A 10 -4.69 6.06 0.38
C PHE A 10 -5.71 6.16 -0.75
N VAL A 11 -6.26 5.03 -1.24
CA VAL A 11 -7.22 5.03 -2.36
C VAL A 11 -8.64 5.33 -1.88
N SER A 12 -9.08 4.71 -0.78
CA SER A 12 -10.42 4.92 -0.21
C SER A 12 -10.64 6.37 0.24
N SER A 13 -9.56 7.10 0.52
CA SER A 13 -9.55 8.49 0.93
C SER A 13 -9.65 9.48 -0.25
N ALA A 14 -9.47 9.03 -1.50
CA ALA A 14 -9.63 9.86 -2.70
C ALA A 14 -11.08 9.86 -3.23
N GLU A 15 -11.80 8.75 -3.09
CA GLU A 15 -13.20 8.60 -3.56
C GLU A 15 -14.22 9.19 -2.57
N ALA A 16 -13.92 9.15 -1.27
CA ALA A 16 -14.71 9.81 -0.24
C ALA A 16 -14.40 11.32 -0.21
N MET A 17 -15.08 12.10 -1.06
CA MET A 17 -14.97 13.56 -1.10
C MET A 17 -15.03 14.19 0.31
N GLY A 18 -13.93 14.79 0.77
CA GLY A 18 -13.95 15.69 1.92
C GLY A 18 -12.61 15.95 2.59
N LYS A 19 -11.89 14.90 3.02
CA LYS A 19 -10.60 14.99 3.73
C LYS A 19 -9.85 13.66 3.60
N PRO A 20 -8.50 13.67 3.52
CA PRO A 20 -7.72 12.43 3.52
C PRO A 20 -8.02 11.63 4.79
N THR A 21 -8.56 10.42 4.65
CA THR A 21 -8.75 9.50 5.77
C THR A 21 -7.40 9.10 6.32
N ALA A 22 -6.43 8.78 5.44
CA ALA A 22 -4.99 8.61 5.66
C ALA A 22 -4.65 8.27 7.11
N THR A 23 -5.22 7.16 7.57
CA THR A 23 -5.24 6.76 8.98
C THR A 23 -3.81 6.53 9.43
N ASP A 24 -3.01 5.91 8.57
CA ASP A 24 -1.61 5.62 8.84
C ASP A 24 -0.82 6.91 9.07
N LEU A 25 -0.99 7.92 8.20
CA LEU A 25 -0.30 9.20 8.35
C LEU A 25 -0.71 9.91 9.66
N LYS A 26 -2.00 9.90 10.01
CA LYS A 26 -2.50 10.50 11.26
C LYS A 26 -1.99 9.77 12.51
N LEU A 27 -1.70 8.48 12.40
CA LEU A 27 -1.06 7.68 13.45
C LEU A 27 0.47 7.82 13.47
N GLY A 28 1.05 8.61 12.55
CA GLY A 28 2.49 8.82 12.46
C GLY A 28 3.24 7.70 11.74
N LEU A 29 2.54 6.90 10.94
CA LEU A 29 3.09 5.72 10.26
C LEU A 29 3.42 6.05 8.80
N ALA A 30 4.64 5.72 8.40
CA ALA A 30 5.08 5.77 7.01
C ALA A 30 5.05 4.35 6.43
N THR A 31 3.96 4.00 5.75
CA THR A 31 3.80 2.71 5.09
C THR A 31 4.41 2.70 3.68
N ALA A 32 4.33 1.56 2.97
CA ALA A 32 5.01 1.37 1.69
C ALA A 32 4.77 2.51 0.66
N PRO A 33 3.54 3.05 0.47
CA PRO A 33 3.31 4.16 -0.44
C PRO A 33 4.17 5.38 -0.14
N VAL A 34 4.34 5.72 1.14
CA VAL A 34 5.13 6.86 1.60
C VAL A 34 6.62 6.61 1.37
N LEU A 35 7.11 5.42 1.70
CA LEU A 35 8.52 5.06 1.55
C LEU A 35 8.95 5.10 0.08
N PHE A 36 8.12 4.59 -0.83
CA PHE A 36 8.38 4.71 -2.27
C PHE A 36 8.28 6.17 -2.75
N ALA A 37 7.33 6.95 -2.23
CA ALA A 37 7.23 8.37 -2.58
C ALA A 37 8.50 9.17 -2.21
N CYS A 38 9.22 8.77 -1.16
CA CYS A 38 10.48 9.41 -0.73
C CYS A 38 11.58 9.33 -1.78
N GLU A 39 11.56 8.33 -2.67
CA GLU A 39 12.53 8.22 -3.77
C GLU A 39 12.43 9.42 -4.73
N LYS A 40 11.22 9.96 -4.91
CA LYS A 40 10.96 11.13 -5.76
C LYS A 40 10.92 12.43 -4.96
N TYR A 41 10.43 12.38 -3.72
CA TYR A 41 10.20 13.53 -2.85
C TYR A 41 10.95 13.35 -1.51
N PRO A 42 12.27 13.58 -1.47
CA PRO A 42 13.06 13.44 -0.24
C PRO A 42 12.61 14.36 0.89
N GLU A 43 11.83 15.42 0.61
CA GLU A 43 11.21 16.28 1.62
C GLU A 43 10.20 15.55 2.53
N LEU A 44 9.77 14.34 2.16
CA LEU A 44 8.99 13.46 3.03
C LEU A 44 9.81 12.94 4.22
N ASN A 45 11.13 12.77 4.09
CA ASN A 45 11.98 12.23 5.16
C ASN A 45 11.87 13.00 6.48
N PRO A 46 12.01 14.34 6.53
CA PRO A 46 11.83 15.07 7.78
C PRO A 46 10.40 14.97 8.33
N MET A 47 9.36 14.87 7.49
CA MET A 47 7.97 14.65 7.91
C MET A 47 7.81 13.28 8.61
N ILE A 48 8.43 12.23 8.04
CA ILE A 48 8.47 10.89 8.63
C ILE A 48 9.17 10.92 9.98
N MET A 49 10.33 11.58 10.08
CA MET A 49 11.12 11.63 11.32
C MET A 49 10.37 12.29 12.47
N ARG A 50 9.50 13.27 12.18
CA ARG A 50 8.59 13.89 13.16
C ARG A 50 7.20 13.28 13.21
N ARG A 51 7.01 12.10 12.60
CA ARG A 51 5.75 11.34 12.62
C ARG A 51 4.54 12.15 12.15
N PHE A 52 4.73 13.02 11.16
CA PHE A 52 3.68 13.87 10.59
C PHE A 52 2.95 14.76 11.62
N GLN A 53 3.64 15.18 12.69
CA GLN A 53 3.02 15.93 13.79
C GLN A 53 2.97 17.45 13.55
N GLU A 54 3.64 17.99 12.53
CA GLU A 54 3.54 19.42 12.23
C GLU A 54 2.26 19.74 11.46
N PRO A 55 1.68 20.95 11.64
CA PRO A 55 0.50 21.37 10.89
C PRO A 55 0.73 21.30 9.38
N GLY A 56 -0.13 20.55 8.67
CA GLY A 56 -0.05 20.39 7.22
C GLY A 56 0.78 19.19 6.75
N ASP A 57 1.47 18.47 7.64
CA ASP A 57 2.29 17.31 7.26
C ASP A 57 1.48 16.20 6.60
N VAL A 58 0.34 15.86 7.20
CA VAL A 58 -0.52 14.77 6.70
C VAL A 58 -1.06 15.11 5.32
N GLU A 59 -1.57 16.33 5.14
CA GLU A 59 -2.08 16.81 3.86
C GLU A 59 -0.98 16.84 2.80
N LYS A 60 0.21 17.33 3.17
CA LYS A 60 1.33 17.44 2.24
C LYS A 60 1.87 16.06 1.86
N ALA A 61 2.05 15.16 2.82
CA ALA A 61 2.53 13.82 2.57
C ALA A 61 1.55 13.04 1.69
N PHE A 62 0.24 13.16 1.95
CA PHE A 62 -0.80 12.56 1.13
C PHE A 62 -0.74 13.05 -0.33
N GLU A 63 -0.60 14.36 -0.54
CA GLU A 63 -0.46 14.97 -1.87
C GLU A 63 0.79 14.44 -2.59
N LEU A 64 1.94 14.41 -1.91
CA LEU A 64 3.20 13.95 -2.50
C LEU A 64 3.15 12.47 -2.88
N VAL A 65 2.51 11.62 -2.06
CA VAL A 65 2.29 10.21 -2.39
C VAL A 65 1.48 10.09 -3.69
N HIS A 66 0.38 10.85 -3.83
CA HIS A 66 -0.45 10.84 -5.05
C HIS A 66 0.24 11.42 -6.29
N LYS A 67 1.18 12.36 -6.11
CA LYS A 67 2.00 12.93 -7.19
C LYS A 67 3.23 12.08 -7.52
N SER A 68 3.53 11.09 -6.70
CA SER A 68 4.67 10.18 -6.87
C SER A 68 4.27 8.94 -7.69
N ARG A 69 5.11 7.90 -7.64
CA ARG A 69 4.77 6.55 -8.12
C ARG A 69 4.57 5.54 -6.97
N GLY A 70 4.40 6.05 -5.74
CA GLY A 70 4.41 5.24 -4.53
C GLY A 70 3.25 4.25 -4.44
N LEU A 71 2.06 4.63 -4.93
CA LEU A 71 0.91 3.74 -5.00
C LEU A 71 1.12 2.62 -6.04
N GLU A 72 1.60 2.96 -7.24
CA GLU A 72 1.88 1.97 -8.27
C GLU A 72 3.03 1.02 -7.89
N GLN A 73 4.08 1.52 -7.24
CA GLN A 73 5.19 0.70 -6.75
C GLN A 73 4.71 -0.25 -5.63
N THR A 74 3.86 0.23 -4.72
CA THR A 74 3.25 -0.62 -3.67
C THR A 74 2.37 -1.70 -4.27
N GLN A 75 1.53 -1.35 -5.24
CA GLN A 75 0.69 -2.31 -5.97
C GLN A 75 1.53 -3.35 -6.71
N PHE A 76 2.61 -2.91 -7.38
CA PHE A 76 3.52 -3.81 -8.09
C PHE A 76 4.18 -4.78 -7.12
N LEU A 77 4.69 -4.31 -5.98
CA LEU A 77 5.30 -5.15 -4.96
C LEU A 77 4.31 -6.16 -4.37
N ALA A 78 3.07 -5.74 -4.10
CA ALA A 78 2.01 -6.65 -3.66
C ALA A 78 1.74 -7.77 -4.69
N LYS A 79 1.69 -7.42 -5.98
CA LYS A 79 1.53 -8.38 -7.08
C LYS A 79 2.69 -9.37 -7.15
N GLN A 80 3.93 -8.92 -7.00
CA GLN A 80 5.11 -9.80 -6.99
C GLN A 80 5.03 -10.83 -5.86
N HIS A 81 4.67 -10.41 -4.64
CA HIS A 81 4.51 -11.34 -3.53
C HIS A 81 3.37 -12.36 -3.74
N CYS A 82 2.22 -11.93 -4.25
CA CYS A 82 1.12 -12.84 -4.55
C CYS A 82 1.48 -13.83 -5.68
N GLN A 83 2.17 -13.37 -6.73
CA GLN A 83 2.65 -14.24 -7.81
C GLN A 83 3.62 -15.30 -7.28
N GLU A 84 4.54 -14.92 -6.39
CA GLU A 84 5.46 -15.88 -5.78
C GLU A 84 4.74 -16.88 -4.88
N ALA A 85 3.74 -16.43 -4.11
CA ALA A 85 2.91 -17.33 -3.30
C ALA A 85 2.13 -18.34 -4.17
N MET A 86 1.60 -17.90 -5.31
CA MET A 86 0.94 -18.79 -6.28
C MET A 86 1.94 -19.79 -6.88
N ARG A 87 3.14 -19.34 -7.27
CA ARG A 87 4.20 -20.19 -7.81
C ARG A 87 4.62 -21.28 -6.82
N LEU A 88 4.83 -20.93 -5.55
CA LEU A 88 5.19 -21.88 -4.51
C LEU A 88 4.05 -22.85 -4.20
N SER A 89 2.80 -22.38 -4.23
CA SER A 89 1.61 -23.23 -4.03
C SER A 89 1.47 -24.30 -5.11
N GLN A 90 1.96 -24.06 -6.33
CA GLN A 90 1.96 -25.06 -7.42
C GLN A 90 2.98 -26.20 -7.21
N LEU A 91 3.90 -26.08 -6.25
CA LEU A 91 4.81 -27.18 -5.87
C LEU A 91 4.12 -28.25 -5.00
N LEU A 92 2.95 -27.94 -4.45
CA LEU A 92 2.15 -28.87 -3.67
C LEU A 92 1.36 -29.81 -4.58
N LYS A 93 1.02 -31.00 -4.07
CA LYS A 93 0.15 -31.94 -4.77
C LYS A 93 -1.20 -31.28 -5.10
N GLU A 94 -1.66 -31.44 -6.33
CA GLU A 94 -2.94 -30.91 -6.76
C GLU A 94 -4.07 -31.43 -5.86
N SER A 95 -4.83 -30.49 -5.31
CA SER A 95 -5.94 -30.74 -4.39
C SER A 95 -6.82 -29.49 -4.29
N PRO A 96 -8.05 -29.61 -3.77
CA PRO A 96 -8.89 -28.45 -3.48
C PRO A 96 -8.20 -27.43 -2.54
N TYR A 97 -7.37 -27.88 -1.61
CA TYR A 97 -6.63 -27.02 -0.68
C TYR A 97 -5.53 -26.21 -1.40
N GLN A 98 -4.80 -26.86 -2.31
CA GLN A 98 -3.81 -26.18 -3.14
C GLN A 98 -4.46 -25.11 -4.02
N LYS A 99 -5.62 -25.42 -4.63
CA LYS A 99 -6.42 -24.45 -5.39
C LYS A 99 -6.90 -23.30 -4.50
N GLY A 100 -7.30 -23.61 -3.26
CA GLY A 100 -7.67 -22.61 -2.25
C GLY A 100 -6.57 -21.58 -1.99
N LEU A 101 -5.31 -22.01 -1.84
CA LEU A 101 -4.17 -21.10 -1.63
C LEU A 101 -3.99 -20.12 -2.81
N VAL A 102 -4.12 -20.64 -4.04
CA VAL A 102 -4.04 -19.81 -5.26
C VAL A 102 -5.17 -18.77 -5.29
N VAL A 103 -6.40 -19.19 -4.98
CA VAL A 103 -7.56 -18.29 -4.90
C VAL A 103 -7.38 -17.23 -3.80
N THR A 104 -6.81 -17.58 -2.64
CA THR A 104 -6.52 -16.61 -1.58
C THR A 104 -5.54 -15.53 -2.04
N ALA A 105 -4.47 -15.91 -2.74
CA ALA A 105 -3.49 -14.94 -3.25
C ALA A 105 -4.11 -13.98 -4.28
N ASP A 106 -4.99 -14.49 -5.15
CA ASP A 106 -5.73 -13.69 -6.14
C ASP A 106 -6.77 -12.78 -5.46
N PHE A 107 -7.51 -13.29 -4.47
CA PHE A 107 -8.47 -12.52 -3.68
C PHE A 107 -7.82 -11.30 -3.03
N VAL A 108 -6.63 -11.47 -2.45
CA VAL A 108 -5.88 -10.36 -1.84
C VAL A 108 -5.58 -9.25 -2.85
N LEU A 109 -5.24 -9.57 -4.11
CA LEU A 109 -4.97 -8.56 -5.14
C LEU A 109 -6.25 -7.89 -5.66
N ASN A 110 -7.34 -8.65 -5.79
CA ASN A 110 -8.59 -8.12 -6.34
C ASN A 110 -9.36 -7.23 -5.35
N ARG A 111 -8.95 -7.16 -4.07
CA ARG A 111 -9.45 -6.16 -3.12
C ARG A 111 -9.16 -4.71 -3.52
N MET A 112 -8.28 -4.49 -4.52
CA MET A 112 -7.97 -3.17 -5.08
C MET A 112 -8.93 -2.74 -6.21
N LYS A 113 -9.81 -3.62 -6.69
CA LYS A 113 -10.79 -3.34 -7.76
C LYS A 113 -12.17 -3.07 -7.18
#